data_AF-A0A4P0Y5B8-F1
#
_entry.id   AF-A0A4P0Y5B8-F1
#
_cell.length_a   1.000
_cell.length_b   1.000
_cell.length_c   1.000
_cell.angle_alpha   90.00
_cell.angle_beta   90.00
_cell.angle_gamma   90.00
#
_symmetry.space_group_name_H-M   'P 1'
#
loop_
_entity.id
_entity.type
_entity.pdbx_description
1 polymer ?
#
loop_
_entity_poly.entity_id
_entity_poly.type
_entity_poly.pdbx_seq_one_letter_code
_entity_poly.pdbx_strand_id
1 'polypeptide(L)' 'MLFRPVRENDLDDIVRLAARAGVGMTSLPHDVGRLAARIRRSIETFAGELPRSQQGFLFGAGGHRAGAGGGGERH' A
#
# COMPACT_ATOMS: atom_id res chain seq x y z
N MET A 1 2.71 -9.57 -11.78
CA MET A 1 2.45 -8.82 -10.52
C MET A 1 3.69 -7.98 -10.21
N LEU A 2 3.53 -6.69 -9.94
CA LEU A 2 4.63 -5.79 -9.59
C LEU A 2 4.52 -5.44 -8.10
N PHE A 3 5.57 -5.73 -7.33
CA PHE A 3 5.69 -5.29 -5.94
C PHE A 3 6.30 -3.89 -5.93
N ARG A 4 5.62 -2.95 -5.27
CA ARG A 4 6.10 -1.56 -5.12
C ARG A 4 5.98 -1.11 -3.66
N PRO A 5 6.82 -0.14 -3.24
CA PRO A 5 6.60 0.57 -1.98
C PRO A 5 5.18 1.11 -1.91
N VAL A 6 4.54 0.92 -0.76
CA VAL A 6 3.21 1.49 -0.49
C VAL A 6 3.26 3.02 -0.52
N ARG A 7 2.19 3.64 -0.99
CA ARG A 7 1.91 5.07 -0.92
C ARG A 7 0.72 5.32 0.01
N GLU A 8 0.52 6.58 0.42
CA GLU A 8 -0.61 6.93 1.28
C GLU A 8 -1.96 6.58 0.64
N ASN A 9 -2.10 6.76 -0.67
CA ASN A 9 -3.30 6.39 -1.43
C ASN A 9 -3.58 4.88 -1.46
N ASP A 10 -2.59 4.03 -1.13
CA ASP A 10 -2.80 2.59 -1.07
C ASP A 10 -3.48 2.17 0.26
N LEU A 11 -3.68 3.10 1.21
CA LEU A 11 -4.29 2.81 2.51
C LEU A 11 -5.67 2.14 2.37
N ASP A 12 -6.56 2.71 1.55
CA ASP A 12 -7.92 2.17 1.38
C ASP A 12 -7.90 0.75 0.80
N ASP A 13 -7.03 0.50 -0.18
CA ASP A 13 -6.89 -0.82 -0.80
C ASP A 13 -6.29 -1.84 0.18
N ILE A 14 -5.30 -1.42 0.98
CA ILE A 14 -4.68 -2.27 2.01
C ILE A 14 -5.67 -2.54 3.15
N VAL A 15 -6.47 -1.57 3.58
CA VAL A 15 -7.53 -1.76 4.59
C VAL A 15 -8.56 -2.76 4.08
N ARG A 16 -9.00 -2.62 2.83
CA ARG A 16 -9.93 -3.58 2.20
C ARG A 16 -9.34 -4.98 2.10
N LEU A 17 -8.04 -5.08 1.77
CA LEU A 17 -7.34 -6.35 1.73
C LEU A 17 -7.22 -6.98 3.12
N ALA A 18 -6.82 -6.20 4.14
CA ALA A 18 -6.72 -6.65 5.52
C ALA A 18 -8.08 -7.13 6.05
N ALA A 19 -9.16 -6.40 5.75
CA ALA A 19 -10.52 -6.81 6.11
C ALA A 19 -10.92 -8.15 5.47
N ARG A 20 -10.48 -8.43 4.23
CA ARG A 20 -10.75 -9.69 3.52
C ARG A 20 -9.84 -10.84 3.97
N ALA A 21 -8.61 -10.54 4.40
CA ALA A 21 -7.61 -11.53 4.80
C ALA A 21 -7.95 -12.25 6.12
N GLY A 22 -8.85 -11.68 6.93
CA GLY A 22 -9.39 -12.30 8.14
C GLY A 22 -8.44 -12.29 9.34
N VAL A 23 -9.03 -12.23 10.55
CA VAL A 23 -8.34 -12.28 11.84
C VAL A 23 -7.71 -13.67 12.01
N GLY A 24 -6.46 -13.83 11.60
CA GLY A 24 -5.76 -15.10 11.79
C GLY A 24 -4.55 -15.28 10.87
N MET A 25 -4.55 -14.65 9.70
CA MET A 25 -3.43 -14.72 8.76
C MET A 25 -2.79 -13.34 8.65
N THR A 26 -1.57 -13.22 9.18
CA THR A 26 -0.64 -12.09 9.07
C THR A 26 -0.78 -10.97 10.09
N SER A 27 0.37 -10.43 10.51
CA SER A 27 0.58 -9.40 11.54
C SER A 27 -0.02 -8.02 11.21
N LEU A 28 -1.05 -7.93 10.38
CA LEU A 28 -1.72 -6.71 9.96
C LEU A 28 -2.88 -6.40 10.92
N PRO A 29 -2.77 -5.35 11.74
CA PRO A 29 -3.85 -4.95 12.62
C PRO A 29 -5.04 -4.49 11.78
N HIS A 30 -6.26 -4.93 12.12
CA HIS A 30 -7.50 -4.42 11.49
C HIS A 30 -7.79 -2.94 11.84
N ASP A 31 -6.95 -2.33 12.68
CA ASP A 31 -7.04 -0.93 13.08
C ASP A 31 -6.48 -0.02 11.97
N VAL A 32 -7.36 0.80 11.41
CA VAL A 32 -7.05 1.77 10.33
C VAL A 32 -5.95 2.75 10.76
N GLY A 33 -5.98 3.24 12.00
CA GLY A 33 -4.96 4.15 12.52
C GLY A 33 -3.60 3.50 12.59
N ARG A 34 -3.56 2.23 13.03
CA ARG A 34 -2.31 1.45 13.09
C ARG A 34 -1.79 1.07 11.70
N LEU A 35 -2.69 0.80 10.75
CA LEU A 35 -2.35 0.60 9.33
C LEU A 35 -1.75 1.87 8.71
N ALA A 36 -2.40 3.02 8.90
CA ALA A 36 -1.91 4.31 8.41
C ALA A 36 -0.52 4.65 8.98
N ALA A 37 -0.31 4.44 10.29
CA ALA A 37 0.99 4.63 10.92
C ALA A 37 2.09 3.73 10.31
N ARG A 38 1.75 2.48 9.97
CA ARG A 38 2.70 1.55 9.31
C ARG A 38 3.02 1.95 7.88
N ILE A 39 2.04 2.44 7.12
CA ILE A 39 2.26 2.93 5.77
C ILE A 39 3.19 4.14 5.80
N ARG A 40 2.90 5.12 6.67
CA ARG A 40 3.75 6.30 6.87
C ARG A 40 5.18 5.93 7.24
N ARG A 41 5.35 5.07 8.25
CA ARG A 41 6.67 4.57 8.64
C ARG A 41 7.40 3.92 7.48
N SER A 42 6.70 3.18 6.61
CA SER A 42 7.31 2.59 5.42
C SER A 42 7.73 3.63 4.40
N ILE A 43 6.92 4.65 4.16
CA ILE A 43 7.26 5.75 3.26
C ILE A 43 8.51 6.48 3.77
N GLU A 44 8.53 6.85 5.04
CA GLU A 44 9.68 7.50 5.69
C GLU A 44 10.93 6.61 5.69
N THR A 45 10.76 5.29 5.88
CA THR A 45 11.85 4.32 5.77
C THR A 45 12.46 4.30 4.36
N PHE A 46 11.63 4.25 3.32
CA PHE A 46 12.10 4.29 1.93
C PHE A 46 12.71 5.64 1.55
N ALA A 47 12.26 6.73 2.18
CA ALA A 47 12.85 8.06 2.03
C ALA A 47 14.19 8.20 2.78
N GLY A 48 14.52 7.28 3.70
CA GLY A 48 15.74 7.34 4.50
C GLY A 48 15.65 8.25 5.73
N GLU A 49 14.44 8.69 6.09
CA GLU A 49 14.19 9.65 7.17
C GLU A 49 14.19 9.00 8.57
N LEU A 50 14.16 7.66 8.64
CA LEU A 50 14.10 6.94 9.91
C LEU A 50 15.42 6.23 10.27
N PRO A 51 15.83 6.28 11.56
CA PRO A 51 16.91 5.45 12.08
C PRO A 51 16.61 3.97 11.91
N ARG A 52 17.64 3.13 11.69
CA ARG A 52 17.52 1.68 11.44
C ARG A 52 16.63 0.93 12.43
N SER A 53 16.62 1.32 13.71
CA SER A 53 15.80 0.70 14.75
C SER A 53 14.29 0.97 14.61
N GLN A 54 13.92 2.00 13.86
CA GLN A 54 12.53 2.44 13.64
C GLN A 54 12.05 2.15 12.22
N GLN A 55 12.92 1.65 11.34
CA GLN A 55 12.59 1.33 9.97
C GLN A 55 11.57 0.19 9.90
N GLY A 56 10.65 0.26 8.94
CA GLY A 56 9.70 -0.81 8.70
C GLY A 56 9.16 -0.79 7.28
N PHE A 57 9.37 -1.86 6.53
CA PHE A 57 9.03 -1.94 5.11
C PHE A 57 7.67 -2.59 4.89
N LEU A 58 6.84 -1.96 4.06
CA LEU A 58 5.56 -2.50 3.60
C LEU A 58 5.49 -2.41 2.08
N PHE A 59 5.04 -3.50 1.46
CA PHE A 59 4.92 -3.61 0.01
C PHE A 59 3.46 -3.91 -0.36
N GLY A 60 2.97 -3.19 -1.35
CA GLY A 60 1.65 -3.43 -1.95
C GLY A 60 1.80 -4.18 -3.27
N ALA A 61 0.79 -5.00 -3.60
CA ALA A 61 0.63 -5.55 -4.94
C ALA A 61 -0.15 -4.54 -5.78
N GLY A 62 0.55 -3.71 -6.55
CA GLY A 62 -0.08 -2.78 -7.47
C GLY A 62 -0.59 -3.55 -8.69
N GLY A 63 -1.91 -3.64 -8.86
CA GLY A 63 -2.49 -3.99 -10.15
C GLY A 63 -2.12 -2.88 -11.14
N HIS A 64 -1.41 -3.23 -12.22
CA HIS A 64 -1.21 -2.31 -13.33
C HIS A 64 -2.59 -2.03 -13.94
N ARG A 65 -3.23 -0.92 -13.56
CA ARG A 65 -4.32 -0.36 -14.35
C ARG A 65 -3.64 0.22 -15.59
N ALA A 66 -3.51 -0.62 -16.63
CA ALA A 66 -3.20 -0.13 -17.96
C ALA A 66 -4.22 0.97 -18.25
N GLY A 67 -3.75 2.19 -18.42
CA GLY A 67 -4.61 3.28 -18.86
C GLY A 67 -5.21 2.88 -20.20
N ALA A 68 -6.50 2.58 -20.22
CA ALA A 68 -7.28 2.60 -21.44
C ALA A 68 -7.35 4.07 -21.87
N GLY A 69 -6.27 4.55 -22.50
CA GLY A 69 -6.25 5.82 -23.20
C GLY A 69 -7.26 5.74 -24.32
N GLY A 70 -8.27 6.62 -24.27
CA GLY A 70 -9.25 6.76 -25.32
C GLY A 70 -8.61 7.16 -26.64
N GLY A 71 -8.86 6.37 -27.67
CA GLY A 71 -8.81 6.80 -29.06
C GLY A 71 -10.24 6.95 -29.54
N GLY A 72 -10.79 8.17 -29.41
CA GLY A 72 -11.96 8.55 -30.17
C GLY A 72 -11.52 8.87 -31.59
N GLU A 73 -11.97 8.11 -32.56
CA GLU A 73 -11.95 8.51 -33.96
C GLU A 73 -13.38 8.69 -34.43
N ARG A 74 -13.71 9.96 -34.63
CA ARG A 74 -14.89 10.46 -35.32
C ARG A 74 -14.60 10.34 -36.82
N HIS A 75 -15.44 9.64 -37.56
CA HIS A 75 -16.04 10.11 -38.82
C HIS A 75 -17.06 9.08 -39.35
#